data_AF-A0A3P3QU11-F1
#
_entry.id   AF-A0A3P3QU11-F1
#
_cell.length_a   1.000
_cell.length_b   1.000
_cell.length_c   1.000
_cell.angle_alpha   90.00
_cell.angle_beta   90.00
_cell.angle_gamma   90.00
#
_symmetry.space_group_name_H-M   'P 1'
#
loop_
_entity.id
_entity.type
_entity.pdbx_description
1 polymer ?
#
loop_
_entity_poly.entity_id
_entity_poly.type
_entity_poly.pdbx_seq_one_letter_code
_entity_poly.pdbx_strand_id
1 'polypeptide(L)'
;MKLLTIDEIMSSILDETKGLDEEITDGMILKEEMIPYSSLDKVKQLLKIEYLDQVFSYYILKYNWGNVGFLSYQFGNNDEIGLDWLINRNLEYSDYHILQKEGIIIIANGDPYTILLEYSSGKIYAFTSDMSYEEKIQIALDFEELVRAMGTGQYALWKNNEKEFIELMSSMVEEDGLVFWKDYVGLY
;
A
#
# COMPACT_ATOMS: atom_id res chain seq x y z
N MET A 1 9.20 3.80 -19.06
CA MET A 1 8.42 4.56 -18.05
C MET A 1 9.29 4.98 -16.85
N LYS A 2 8.85 5.92 -16.00
CA LYS A 2 9.41 6.22 -14.66
C LYS A 2 8.31 6.11 -13.61
N LEU A 3 8.65 5.90 -12.34
CA LEU A 3 7.66 6.01 -11.26
C LEU A 3 7.09 7.43 -11.20
N LEU A 4 5.76 7.52 -11.33
CA LEU A 4 5.02 8.74 -11.12
C LEU A 4 5.22 9.23 -9.67
N THR A 5 5.22 10.53 -9.50
CA THR A 5 5.05 11.19 -8.20
C THR A 5 3.61 11.03 -7.73
N ILE A 6 3.37 11.18 -6.43
CA ILE A 6 2.01 11.11 -5.89
C ILE A 6 1.10 12.18 -6.51
N ASP A 7 1.62 13.38 -6.77
CA ASP A 7 0.87 14.45 -7.46
C ASP A 7 0.52 14.08 -8.91
N GLU A 8 1.46 13.45 -9.65
CA GLU A 8 1.20 12.92 -11.00
C GLU A 8 0.13 11.80 -10.96
N ILE A 9 0.17 10.92 -9.95
CA ILE A 9 -0.84 9.86 -9.73
C ILE A 9 -2.21 10.48 -9.48
N MET A 10 -2.34 11.36 -8.49
CA MET A 10 -3.59 12.04 -8.16
C MET A 10 -4.16 12.78 -9.39
N SER A 11 -3.31 13.50 -10.12
CA SER A 11 -3.72 14.22 -11.33
C SER A 11 -4.21 13.26 -12.42
N SER A 12 -3.54 12.13 -12.61
CA SER A 12 -3.96 11.12 -13.59
C SER A 12 -5.31 10.50 -13.23
N ILE A 13 -5.54 10.17 -11.95
CA ILE A 13 -6.81 9.60 -11.49
C ILE A 13 -7.94 10.62 -11.69
N LEU A 14 -7.72 11.89 -11.35
CA LEU A 14 -8.69 12.96 -11.57
C LEU A 14 -9.06 13.13 -13.05
N ASP A 15 -8.11 12.97 -13.97
CA ASP A 15 -8.38 13.07 -15.42
C ASP A 15 -9.15 11.85 -15.94
N GLU A 16 -8.74 10.63 -15.57
CA GLU A 16 -9.41 9.39 -16.01
C GLU A 16 -10.82 9.24 -15.43
N THR A 17 -11.05 9.76 -14.22
CA THR A 17 -12.34 9.65 -13.52
C THR A 17 -13.25 10.87 -13.74
N LYS A 18 -12.84 11.80 -14.60
CA LYS A 18 -13.57 13.04 -14.86
C LYS A 18 -14.99 12.76 -15.37
N GLY A 19 -15.96 13.27 -14.63
CA GLY A 19 -17.38 13.13 -14.98
C GLY A 19 -18.02 11.84 -14.48
N LEU A 20 -17.29 11.01 -13.72
CA LEU A 20 -17.87 9.94 -12.92
C LEU A 20 -18.47 10.51 -11.63
N ASP A 21 -19.43 9.79 -11.05
CA ASP A 21 -20.04 10.15 -9.78
C ASP A 21 -19.05 10.01 -8.62
N GLU A 22 -19.18 10.87 -7.60
CA GLU A 22 -18.29 10.86 -6.43
C GLU A 22 -18.27 9.49 -5.73
N GLU A 23 -19.39 8.78 -5.69
CA GLU A 23 -19.51 7.42 -5.13
C GLU A 23 -18.62 6.40 -5.85
N ILE A 24 -18.39 6.57 -7.16
CA ILE A 24 -17.52 5.69 -7.95
C ILE A 24 -16.05 6.06 -7.72
N THR A 25 -15.76 7.34 -7.57
CA THR A 25 -14.39 7.85 -7.42
C THR A 25 -13.89 7.85 -5.97
N ASP A 26 -14.79 7.63 -5.01
CA ASP A 26 -14.42 7.56 -3.60
C ASP A 26 -13.46 6.39 -3.37
N GLY A 27 -12.39 6.66 -2.63
CA GLY A 27 -11.31 5.70 -2.45
C GLY A 27 -10.35 5.53 -3.64
N MET A 28 -10.61 6.15 -4.80
CA MET A 28 -9.61 6.16 -5.90
C MET A 28 -8.59 7.28 -5.74
N ILE A 29 -9.02 8.44 -5.26
CA ILE A 29 -8.18 9.64 -5.19
C ILE A 29 -7.59 9.76 -3.78
N LEU A 30 -6.26 9.78 -3.70
CA LEU A 30 -5.53 10.13 -2.48
C LEU A 30 -5.84 11.59 -2.12
N LYS A 31 -6.46 11.85 -0.96
CA LYS A 31 -6.78 13.22 -0.51
C LYS A 31 -5.76 13.64 0.54
N GLU A 32 -5.12 14.79 0.38
CA GLU A 32 -4.26 15.33 1.44
C GLU A 32 -5.09 15.64 2.67
N GLU A 33 -4.60 15.21 3.82
CA GLU A 33 -5.18 15.47 5.13
C GLU A 33 -4.05 15.69 6.13
N MET A 34 -4.15 16.75 6.96
CA MET A 34 -3.12 17.03 7.96
C MET A 34 -3.45 16.30 9.27
N ILE A 35 -3.27 14.98 9.28
CA ILE A 35 -3.57 14.16 10.46
C ILE A 35 -2.50 14.43 11.54
N PRO A 36 -2.89 14.76 12.79
CA PRO A 36 -1.93 15.02 13.86
C PRO A 36 -1.01 13.83 14.11
N TYR A 37 0.29 14.10 14.35
CA TYR A 37 1.25 13.04 14.66
C TYR A 37 0.87 12.22 15.91
N SER A 38 0.20 12.85 16.88
CA SER A 38 -0.35 12.17 18.08
C SER A 38 -1.37 11.08 17.74
N SER A 39 -1.95 11.07 16.54
CA SER A 39 -2.83 9.98 16.09
C SER A 39 -2.09 8.64 16.00
N LEU A 40 -0.77 8.65 15.77
CA LEU A 40 0.04 7.43 15.79
C LEU A 40 0.23 6.86 17.20
N ASP A 41 0.00 7.63 18.27
CA ASP A 41 0.10 7.11 19.64
C ASP A 41 -0.94 6.00 19.87
N LYS A 42 -2.15 6.17 19.32
CA LYS A 42 -3.20 5.14 19.36
C LYS A 42 -2.77 3.88 18.61
N VAL A 43 -2.20 4.03 17.41
CA VAL A 43 -1.71 2.91 16.59
C VAL A 43 -0.64 2.14 17.36
N LYS A 44 0.38 2.85 17.86
CA LYS A 44 1.48 2.26 18.63
C LYS A 44 1.01 1.53 19.87
N GLN A 45 0.12 2.16 20.64
CA GLN A 45 -0.42 1.59 21.86
C GLN A 45 -1.23 0.31 21.60
N LEU A 46 -2.16 0.34 20.64
CA LEU A 46 -3.07 -0.78 20.39
C LEU A 46 -2.37 -1.95 19.69
N LEU A 47 -1.46 -1.66 18.76
CA LEU A 47 -0.62 -2.66 18.08
C LEU A 47 0.59 -3.10 18.92
N LYS A 48 0.81 -2.49 20.09
CA LYS A 48 1.95 -2.72 20.99
C LYS A 48 3.30 -2.65 20.25
N ILE A 49 3.45 -1.64 19.41
CA ILE A 49 4.69 -1.35 18.68
C ILE A 49 5.33 -0.08 19.25
N GLU A 50 6.65 -0.10 19.42
CA GLU A 50 7.38 1.03 20.01
C GLU A 50 7.74 2.09 18.97
N TYR A 51 8.04 1.66 17.75
CA TYR A 51 8.53 2.50 16.68
C TYR A 51 7.75 2.22 15.38
N LEU A 52 7.58 3.28 14.59
CA LEU A 52 7.08 3.23 13.22
C LEU A 52 8.06 3.99 12.36
N ASP A 53 8.39 3.43 11.20
CA ASP A 53 9.24 4.06 10.21
C ASP A 53 8.78 5.49 9.87
N GLN A 54 9.73 6.38 9.63
CA GLN A 54 9.46 7.80 9.42
C GLN A 54 8.79 8.07 8.07
N VAL A 55 9.18 7.34 7.02
CA VAL A 55 8.56 7.48 5.68
C VAL A 55 7.12 7.01 5.75
N PHE A 56 6.87 5.83 6.33
CA PHE A 56 5.52 5.35 6.57
C PHE A 56 4.70 6.33 7.42
N SER A 57 5.25 6.78 8.55
CA SER A 57 4.59 7.73 9.46
C SER A 57 4.21 9.04 8.76
N TYR A 58 5.06 9.55 7.87
CA TYR A 58 4.78 10.78 7.13
C TYR A 58 3.61 10.59 6.16
N TYR A 59 3.64 9.55 5.34
CA TYR A 59 2.62 9.34 4.30
C TYR A 59 1.29 8.84 4.84
N ILE A 60 1.28 8.01 5.89
CA ILE A 60 0.03 7.57 6.54
C ILE A 60 -0.72 8.74 7.22
N LEU A 61 0.00 9.80 7.58
CA LEU A 61 -0.58 11.01 8.21
C LEU A 61 -0.83 12.15 7.22
N LYS A 62 -0.15 12.16 6.07
CA LYS A 62 -0.28 13.22 5.06
C LYS A 62 -1.54 13.06 4.20
N TYR A 63 -2.05 11.84 4.10
CA TYR A 63 -3.17 11.53 3.23
C TYR A 63 -4.27 10.78 3.98
N ASN A 64 -5.51 10.95 3.52
CA ASN A 64 -6.64 10.14 3.96
C ASN A 64 -6.58 8.78 3.26
N TRP A 65 -6.42 7.72 4.05
CA TRP A 65 -6.38 6.33 3.58
C TRP A 65 -7.69 5.58 3.81
N GLY A 66 -8.72 6.26 4.34
CA GLY A 66 -9.94 5.67 4.88
C GLY A 66 -10.71 4.75 3.92
N ASN A 67 -10.67 5.07 2.63
CA ASN A 67 -11.26 4.28 1.55
C ASN A 67 -10.25 3.98 0.42
N VAL A 68 -8.99 4.38 0.56
CA VAL A 68 -8.04 4.38 -0.57
C VAL A 68 -7.71 2.95 -1.00
N GLY A 69 -7.75 2.73 -2.32
CA GLY A 69 -7.22 1.54 -2.94
C GLY A 69 -6.51 1.81 -4.26
N PHE A 70 -5.59 0.91 -4.62
CA PHE A 70 -5.00 0.83 -5.95
C PHE A 70 -5.32 -0.53 -6.55
N LEU A 71 -6.04 -0.55 -7.68
CA LEU A 71 -6.54 -1.78 -8.29
C LEU A 71 -7.26 -2.69 -7.25
N SER A 72 -6.79 -3.92 -7.05
CA SER A 72 -7.37 -4.87 -6.08
C SER A 72 -6.88 -4.67 -4.64
N TYR A 73 -6.01 -3.70 -4.36
CA TYR A 73 -5.38 -3.52 -3.06
C TYR A 73 -6.01 -2.35 -2.29
N GLN A 74 -6.53 -2.64 -1.10
CA GLN A 74 -7.18 -1.68 -0.22
C GLN A 74 -6.28 -1.35 0.98
N PHE A 75 -6.11 -0.05 1.26
CA PHE A 75 -5.40 0.51 2.41
C PHE A 75 -6.35 1.00 3.51
N GLY A 76 -7.65 1.04 3.20
CA GLY A 76 -8.74 1.37 4.09
C GLY A 76 -10.07 0.91 3.50
N ASN A 77 -11.10 0.80 4.34
CA ASN A 77 -12.46 0.50 3.92
C ASN A 77 -13.47 1.03 4.95
N ASN A 78 -14.27 2.02 4.56
CA ASN A 78 -15.26 2.69 5.39
C ASN A 78 -14.68 3.22 6.71
N ASP A 79 -13.47 3.78 6.65
CA ASP A 79 -12.84 4.46 7.78
C ASP A 79 -12.70 5.96 7.50
N GLU A 80 -12.74 6.79 8.54
CA GLU A 80 -12.71 8.26 8.37
C GLU A 80 -11.37 8.72 7.79
N ILE A 81 -10.25 8.14 8.25
CA ILE A 81 -8.89 8.53 7.86
C ILE A 81 -7.96 7.36 7.50
N GLY A 82 -8.29 6.13 7.87
CA GLY A 82 -7.54 4.89 7.57
C GLY A 82 -6.84 4.25 8.77
N LEU A 83 -6.63 4.99 9.87
CA LEU A 83 -5.90 4.46 11.03
C LEU A 83 -6.69 3.41 11.82
N ASP A 84 -8.02 3.53 11.91
CA ASP A 84 -8.81 2.54 12.63
C ASP A 84 -8.95 1.26 11.82
N TRP A 85 -9.01 1.38 10.49
CA TRP A 85 -8.89 0.23 9.60
C TRP A 85 -7.55 -0.48 9.79
N LEU A 86 -6.43 0.26 9.80
CA LEU A 86 -5.09 -0.31 10.00
C LEU A 86 -4.99 -1.08 11.32
N ILE A 87 -5.50 -0.48 12.40
CA ILE A 87 -5.50 -1.10 13.74
C ILE A 87 -6.35 -2.37 13.74
N ASN A 88 -7.61 -2.27 13.32
CA ASN A 88 -8.55 -3.39 13.38
C ASN A 88 -8.09 -4.53 12.47
N ARG A 89 -7.58 -4.22 11.28
CA ARG A 89 -7.10 -5.23 10.34
C ARG A 89 -5.99 -6.09 10.94
N ASN A 90 -5.10 -5.48 11.71
CA ASN A 90 -4.05 -6.21 12.41
C ASN A 90 -4.61 -6.97 13.61
N LEU A 91 -5.42 -6.35 14.46
CA LEU A 91 -5.95 -7.01 15.68
C LEU A 91 -6.90 -8.18 15.39
N GLU A 92 -7.62 -8.15 14.27
CA GLU A 92 -8.54 -9.21 13.84
C GLU A 92 -7.83 -10.33 13.08
N TYR A 93 -6.58 -10.14 12.68
CA TYR A 93 -5.81 -11.16 11.98
C TYR A 93 -5.35 -12.26 12.95
N SER A 94 -5.71 -13.51 12.66
CA SER A 94 -5.48 -14.65 13.57
C SER A 94 -4.01 -14.79 13.97
N ASP A 95 -3.12 -14.51 13.02
CA ASP A 95 -1.68 -14.71 13.16
C ASP A 95 -0.95 -13.42 13.51
N TYR A 96 -1.68 -12.39 13.96
CA TYR A 96 -1.07 -11.11 14.30
C TYR A 96 0.02 -11.24 15.37
N HIS A 97 -0.15 -12.18 16.30
CA HIS A 97 0.87 -12.49 17.31
C HIS A 97 2.19 -13.03 16.72
N ILE A 98 2.15 -13.61 15.52
CA ILE A 98 3.34 -14.04 14.76
C ILE A 98 3.93 -12.84 14.04
N LEU A 99 3.09 -12.06 13.33
CA LEU A 99 3.50 -10.81 12.68
C LEU A 99 4.22 -9.86 13.63
N GLN A 100 3.67 -9.69 14.84
CA GLN A 100 4.26 -8.83 15.87
C GLN A 100 5.65 -9.31 16.32
N LYS A 101 5.89 -10.63 16.41
CA LYS A 101 7.22 -11.17 16.75
C LYS A 101 8.24 -10.93 15.64
N GLU A 102 7.78 -10.92 14.40
CA GLU A 102 8.56 -10.66 13.19
C GLU A 102 8.76 -9.16 12.93
N GLY A 103 8.21 -8.27 13.77
CA GLY A 103 8.35 -6.83 13.59
C GLY A 103 7.57 -6.27 12.39
N ILE A 104 6.47 -6.92 12.02
CA ILE A 104 5.66 -6.59 10.83
C ILE A 104 4.19 -6.32 11.18
N ILE A 105 3.54 -5.48 10.37
CA ILE A 105 2.11 -5.21 10.41
C ILE A 105 1.52 -5.26 8.99
N ILE A 106 0.24 -5.58 8.88
CA ILE A 106 -0.52 -5.50 7.63
C ILE A 106 -0.84 -4.03 7.35
N ILE A 107 -0.60 -3.56 6.12
CA ILE A 107 -0.90 -2.18 5.71
C ILE A 107 -1.84 -2.09 4.50
N ALA A 108 -1.99 -3.17 3.72
CA ALA A 108 -2.99 -3.28 2.67
C ALA A 108 -3.36 -4.75 2.44
N ASN A 109 -4.59 -5.00 1.99
CA ASN A 109 -5.00 -6.32 1.51
C ASN A 109 -5.34 -6.27 0.04
N GLY A 110 -4.91 -7.27 -0.71
CA GLY A 110 -5.43 -7.58 -2.02
C GLY A 110 -5.53 -9.10 -2.20
N ASP A 111 -5.81 -9.51 -3.43
CA ASP A 111 -5.79 -10.89 -3.88
C ASP A 111 -4.74 -10.98 -5.00
N PRO A 112 -3.72 -11.88 -4.93
CA PRO A 112 -3.52 -12.94 -3.92
C PRO A 112 -2.67 -12.54 -2.71
N TYR A 113 -2.08 -11.35 -2.71
CA TYR A 113 -1.12 -10.94 -1.68
C TYR A 113 -1.73 -10.00 -0.64
N THR A 114 -1.29 -10.17 0.60
CA THR A 114 -1.40 -9.15 1.64
C THR A 114 -0.07 -8.40 1.74
N ILE A 115 -0.14 -7.09 1.94
CA ILE A 115 1.03 -6.22 2.00
C ILE A 115 1.38 -5.92 3.45
N LEU A 116 2.65 -6.13 3.75
CA LEU A 116 3.25 -6.03 5.06
C LEU A 116 4.24 -4.88 5.10
N LEU A 117 4.31 -4.22 6.24
CA LEU A 117 5.33 -3.26 6.60
C LEU A 117 6.18 -3.86 7.73
N GLU A 118 7.50 -3.93 7.54
CA GLU A 118 8.43 -4.09 8.65
C GLU A 118 8.60 -2.74 9.35
N TYR A 119 7.87 -2.55 10.45
CA TYR A 119 7.62 -1.24 11.03
C TYR A 119 8.86 -0.52 11.55
N SER A 120 9.98 -1.24 11.73
CA SER A 120 11.25 -0.66 12.17
C SER A 120 12.12 -0.15 11.03
N SER A 121 12.11 -0.82 9.88
CA SER A 121 12.97 -0.48 8.74
C SER A 121 12.24 0.28 7.64
N GLY A 122 10.91 0.21 7.60
CA GLY A 122 10.10 0.78 6.53
C GLY A 122 9.93 -0.16 5.32
N LYS A 123 10.63 -1.30 5.29
CA LYS A 123 10.58 -2.22 4.15
C LYS A 123 9.19 -2.81 3.94
N ILE A 124 8.85 -2.98 2.67
CA ILE A 124 7.53 -3.46 2.26
C ILE A 124 7.63 -4.85 1.65
N TYR A 125 6.77 -5.73 2.13
CA TYR A 125 6.71 -7.12 1.69
C TYR A 125 5.32 -7.50 1.21
N ALA A 126 5.26 -8.50 0.33
CA ALA A 126 4.06 -9.23 -0.01
C ALA A 126 4.13 -10.65 0.58
N PHE A 127 2.99 -11.17 1.02
CA PHE A 127 2.86 -12.57 1.40
C PHE A 127 1.50 -13.13 0.96
N THR A 128 1.41 -14.44 0.78
CA THR A 128 0.15 -15.16 0.57
C THR A 128 -0.06 -16.17 1.69
N SER A 129 -1.29 -16.68 1.86
CA SER A 129 -1.60 -17.70 2.86
C SER A 129 -0.83 -19.02 2.69
N ASP A 130 -0.25 -19.25 1.51
CA ASP A 130 0.48 -20.47 1.17
C ASP A 130 1.98 -20.36 1.46
N MET A 131 2.44 -19.19 1.92
CA MET A 131 3.84 -18.90 2.24
C MET A 131 4.06 -18.80 3.75
N SER A 132 5.25 -19.16 4.21
CA SER A 132 5.70 -18.78 5.56
C SER A 132 6.11 -17.30 5.61
N TYR A 133 6.08 -16.69 6.80
CA TYR A 133 6.51 -15.30 6.98
C TYR A 133 8.01 -15.06 6.73
N GLU A 134 8.81 -16.14 6.72
CA GLU A 134 10.23 -16.11 6.33
C GLU A 134 10.39 -15.99 4.81
N GLU A 135 9.41 -16.45 4.03
CA GLU A 135 9.39 -16.43 2.56
C GLU A 135 8.70 -15.16 1.99
N LYS A 136 8.37 -14.18 2.84
CA LYS A 136 7.78 -12.92 2.40
C LYS A 136 8.68 -12.23 1.36
N ILE A 137 8.06 -11.75 0.31
CA ILE A 137 8.77 -11.20 -0.86
C ILE A 137 8.89 -9.70 -0.69
N GLN A 138 10.10 -9.13 -0.78
CA GLN A 138 10.24 -7.67 -0.75
C GLN A 138 9.76 -7.07 -2.08
N ILE A 139 8.82 -6.13 -2.02
CA ILE A 139 8.18 -5.54 -3.22
C ILE A 139 8.48 -4.04 -3.40
N ALA A 140 8.94 -3.38 -2.35
CA ALA A 140 9.40 -1.99 -2.39
C ALA A 140 10.42 -1.73 -1.27
N LEU A 141 11.25 -0.70 -1.45
CA LEU A 141 12.22 -0.26 -0.45
C LEU A 141 11.56 0.39 0.77
N ASP A 142 10.51 1.18 0.54
CA ASP A 142 9.75 1.88 1.57
C ASP A 142 8.29 2.12 1.12
N PHE A 143 7.51 2.76 2.00
CA PHE A 143 6.11 3.05 1.74
C PHE A 143 5.89 4.09 0.63
N GLU A 144 6.81 5.04 0.43
CA GLU A 144 6.68 5.99 -0.68
C GLU A 144 6.80 5.25 -2.02
N GLU A 145 7.84 4.41 -2.15
CA GLU A 145 8.08 3.64 -3.35
C GLU A 145 6.91 2.71 -3.64
N LEU A 146 6.33 2.05 -2.62
CA LEU A 146 5.12 1.24 -2.77
C LEU A 146 3.97 2.05 -3.40
N VAL A 147 3.61 3.19 -2.79
CA VAL A 147 2.47 4.00 -3.24
C VAL A 147 2.70 4.52 -4.66
N ARG A 148 3.93 4.94 -4.95
CA ARG A 148 4.29 5.40 -6.30
C ARG A 148 4.27 4.28 -7.33
N ALA A 149 4.77 3.10 -7.00
CA ALA A 149 4.74 1.94 -7.88
C ALA A 149 3.32 1.45 -8.14
N MET A 150 2.47 1.38 -7.11
CA MET A 150 1.06 1.03 -7.26
C MET A 150 0.30 2.03 -8.13
N GLY A 151 0.37 3.32 -7.81
CA GLY A 151 -0.30 4.34 -8.63
C GLY A 151 0.21 4.37 -10.08
N THR A 152 1.52 4.15 -10.29
CA THR A 152 2.11 4.02 -11.63
C THR A 152 1.60 2.78 -12.37
N GLY A 153 1.49 1.64 -11.69
CA GLY A 153 0.97 0.41 -12.29
C GLY A 153 -0.52 0.49 -12.61
N GLN A 154 -1.34 1.12 -11.75
CA GLN A 154 -2.74 1.43 -12.05
C GLN A 154 -2.85 2.33 -13.29
N TYR A 155 -2.05 3.40 -13.36
CA TYR A 155 -2.00 4.26 -14.53
C TYR A 155 -1.58 3.48 -15.78
N ALA A 156 -0.55 2.63 -15.68
CA ALA A 156 -0.08 1.83 -16.79
C ALA A 156 -1.17 0.88 -17.32
N LEU A 157 -1.92 0.21 -16.42
CA LEU A 157 -3.05 -0.65 -16.77
C LEU A 157 -4.13 0.14 -17.51
N TRP A 158 -4.54 1.31 -17.01
CA TRP A 158 -5.54 2.16 -17.67
C TRP A 158 -5.10 2.65 -19.06
N LYS A 159 -3.79 2.79 -19.27
CA LYS A 159 -3.19 3.20 -20.55
C LYS A 159 -2.75 2.03 -21.45
N ASN A 160 -2.96 0.78 -21.06
CA ASN A 160 -2.47 -0.41 -21.77
C ASN A 160 -0.94 -0.41 -21.98
N ASN A 161 -0.19 0.04 -20.96
CA ASN A 161 1.28 0.17 -20.94
C ASN A 161 1.93 -0.72 -19.87
N GLU A 162 1.30 -1.83 -19.50
CA GLU A 162 1.71 -2.76 -18.44
C GLU A 162 3.12 -3.31 -18.70
N LYS A 163 3.48 -3.57 -19.97
CA LYS A 163 4.83 -4.05 -20.34
C LYS A 163 5.93 -3.07 -19.96
N GLU A 164 5.73 -1.77 -20.23
CA GLU A 164 6.71 -0.74 -19.85
C GLU A 164 6.82 -0.59 -18.33
N PHE A 165 5.72 -0.80 -17.61
CA PHE A 165 5.71 -0.81 -16.16
C PHE A 165 6.52 -2.00 -15.61
N ILE A 166 6.33 -3.22 -16.15
CA ILE A 166 7.10 -4.39 -15.72
C ILE A 166 8.59 -4.27 -16.05
N GLU A 167 8.95 -3.70 -17.21
CA GLU A 167 10.34 -3.37 -17.52
C GLU A 167 10.94 -2.39 -16.49
N LEU A 168 10.20 -1.36 -16.09
CA LEU A 168 10.62 -0.48 -14.99
C LEU A 168 10.80 -1.26 -13.67
N MET A 169 9.82 -2.05 -13.25
CA MET A 169 9.89 -2.78 -11.98
C MET A 169 11.04 -3.79 -11.94
N SER A 170 11.37 -4.43 -13.07
CA SER A 170 12.51 -5.36 -13.18
C SER A 170 13.88 -4.72 -12.89
N SER A 171 13.96 -3.39 -12.93
CA SER A 171 15.18 -2.64 -12.55
C SER A 171 15.20 -2.20 -11.09
N MET A 172 14.07 -2.33 -10.39
CA MET A 172 13.85 -1.81 -9.04
C MET A 172 13.75 -2.91 -7.97
N VAL A 173 13.22 -4.07 -8.34
CA VAL A 173 13.00 -5.19 -7.43
C VAL A 173 13.76 -6.44 -7.87
N GLU A 174 13.93 -7.38 -6.94
CA GLU A 174 14.45 -8.71 -7.23
C GLU A 174 13.44 -9.55 -8.03
N GLU A 175 13.88 -10.69 -8.55
CA GLU A 175 13.09 -11.56 -9.42
C GLU A 175 11.76 -11.99 -8.77
N ASP A 176 11.80 -12.36 -7.49
CA ASP A 176 10.59 -12.74 -6.74
C ASP A 176 9.63 -11.56 -6.57
N GLY A 177 10.15 -10.35 -6.32
CA GLY A 177 9.35 -9.12 -6.24
C GLY A 177 8.68 -8.77 -7.57
N LEU A 178 9.32 -9.12 -8.70
CA LEU A 178 8.75 -8.90 -10.02
C LEU A 178 7.50 -9.76 -10.27
N VAL A 179 7.40 -10.93 -9.63
CA VAL A 179 6.20 -11.79 -9.70
C VAL A 179 4.99 -11.05 -9.16
N PHE A 180 5.12 -10.41 -7.98
CA PHE A 180 4.06 -9.58 -7.40
C PHE A 180 3.61 -8.47 -8.37
N TRP A 181 4.56 -7.75 -8.97
CA TRP A 181 4.21 -6.62 -9.85
C TRP A 181 3.57 -7.06 -11.17
N LYS A 182 3.93 -8.23 -11.69
CA LYS A 182 3.25 -8.85 -12.84
C LYS A 182 1.81 -9.21 -12.52
N ASP A 183 1.59 -9.86 -11.39
CA ASP A 183 0.24 -10.22 -10.91
C ASP A 183 -0.60 -8.96 -10.67
N TYR A 184 0.00 -7.92 -10.06
CA TYR A 184 -0.64 -6.64 -9.77
C TYR A 184 -1.28 -5.98 -11.00
N VAL A 185 -0.60 -6.01 -12.16
CA VAL A 185 -1.13 -5.46 -13.43
C VAL A 185 -1.71 -6.53 -14.37
N GLY A 186 -1.85 -7.78 -13.92
CA GLY A 186 -2.42 -8.87 -14.71
C GLY A 186 -1.62 -9.30 -15.95
N LEU A 187 -0.29 -9.17 -15.91
CA LEU A 187 0.61 -9.54 -17.02
C LEU A 187 1.27 -10.90 -16.78
N TYR A 188 0.68 -11.96 -17.34
CA TYR A 188 1.14 -13.36 -17.25
C TYR A 188 2.07 -13.79 -18.40
#